data_AF-L2FCY8-F1
#
_entry.id   AF-L2FCY8-F1
#
_cell.length_a   1.000
_cell.length_b   1.000
_cell.length_c   1.000
_cell.angle_alpha   90.00
_cell.angle_beta   90.00
_cell.angle_gamma   90.00
#
_symmetry.space_group_name_H-M   'P 1'
#
loop_
_entity.id
_entity.type
_entity.pdbx_description
1 polymer ?
#
loop_
_entity_poly.entity_id
_entity_poly.type
_entity_poly.pdbx_seq_one_letter_code
_entity_poly.pdbx_strand_id
1 'polypeptide(L)'
;MRLNSAPEDFILLHPLDPYKDLGDYTVYQKDLHFLFCKTCGMRCFILMGQGEVTEVDLEALGVKSDGETQGYNVDGKKLTKVWRPSKDSWKEGKKFGSYLSVNGYSVDAGQEGFDLREITEKKWVGYLDWLELKSEGSQGTRFDRPWEGGAY
;
A
#
# COMPACT_ATOMS: atom_id res chain seq x y z
N MET A 1 -9.30 -8.47 0.12
CA MET A 1 -8.91 -8.55 1.55
C MET A 1 -8.77 -7.13 2.07
N ARG A 2 -9.44 -6.78 3.17
CA ARG A 2 -9.30 -5.44 3.80
C ARG A 2 -8.39 -5.60 5.00
N LEU A 3 -7.44 -4.68 5.19
CA LEU A 3 -6.65 -4.60 6.41
C LEU A 3 -7.58 -4.38 7.61
N ASN A 4 -7.25 -4.95 8.77
CA ASN A 4 -8.01 -4.70 9.99
C ASN A 4 -7.86 -3.24 10.40
N SER A 5 -6.66 -2.69 10.22
CA SER A 5 -6.34 -1.28 10.43
C SER A 5 -5.18 -0.87 9.52
N ALA A 6 -5.46 -0.12 8.44
CA ALA A 6 -4.43 0.32 7.50
C ALA A 6 -3.26 1.10 8.16
N PRO A 7 -3.48 1.98 9.16
CA PRO A 7 -2.39 2.66 9.88
C PRO A 7 -1.49 1.74 10.72
N GLU A 8 -1.96 0.54 11.07
CA GLU A 8 -1.21 -0.40 11.91
C GLU A 8 -0.64 -1.57 11.11
N ASP A 9 -1.31 -1.97 10.02
CA ASP A 9 -0.99 -3.15 9.25
C ASP A 9 -0.07 -2.86 8.04
N PHE A 10 0.31 -1.60 7.81
CA PHE A 10 1.25 -1.21 6.75
C PHE A 10 2.38 -0.34 7.30
N ILE A 11 3.61 -0.74 6.96
CA ILE A 11 4.82 0.00 7.24
C ILE A 11 5.67 0.08 5.96
N LEU A 12 6.38 1.19 5.81
CA LEU A 12 7.37 1.42 4.77
C LEU A 12 8.74 1.48 5.45
N LEU A 13 9.62 0.54 5.11
CA LEU A 13 10.98 0.50 5.66
C LEU A 13 11.85 1.63 5.09
N HIS A 14 11.70 1.93 3.80
CA HIS A 14 12.40 3.01 3.12
C HIS A 14 11.61 3.48 1.89
N PRO A 15 11.63 4.78 1.55
CA PRO A 15 12.21 5.91 2.30
C PRO A 15 11.41 6.28 3.55
N LEU A 16 12.06 6.96 4.50
CA LEU A 16 11.40 7.51 5.70
C LEU A 16 10.62 8.80 5.42
N ASP A 17 10.95 9.50 4.33
CA ASP A 17 10.20 10.64 3.82
C ASP A 17 9.77 10.39 2.36
N PRO A 18 8.71 9.59 2.14
CA PRO A 18 8.26 9.25 0.79
C PRO A 18 7.78 10.46 0.00
N TYR A 19 7.33 11.53 0.65
CA TYR A 19 6.89 12.75 -0.04
C TYR A 19 8.06 13.50 -0.69
N LYS A 20 9.25 13.40 -0.10
CA LYS A 20 10.47 13.99 -0.64
C LYS A 20 11.20 13.03 -1.57
N ASP A 21 11.33 11.77 -1.20
CA ASP A 21 12.23 10.83 -1.86
C ASP A 21 11.56 10.10 -3.04
N LEU A 22 10.23 9.95 -3.02
CA LEU A 22 9.44 9.47 -4.16
C LEU A 22 8.83 10.64 -4.93
N GLY A 23 8.41 10.36 -6.17
CA GLY A 23 7.52 11.26 -6.90
C GLY A 23 6.13 11.18 -6.28
N ASP A 24 5.45 12.32 -6.17
CA ASP A 24 4.12 12.41 -5.60
C ASP A 24 3.18 13.08 -6.60
N TYR A 25 2.32 12.27 -7.22
CA TYR A 25 1.23 12.79 -8.02
C TYR A 25 0.00 12.93 -7.13
N THR A 26 -0.52 14.15 -6.99
CA THR A 26 -1.71 14.44 -6.18
C THR A 26 -2.88 14.92 -7.02
N VAL A 27 -4.10 14.57 -6.62
CA VAL A 27 -5.34 15.04 -7.25
C VAL A 27 -6.23 15.80 -6.25
N TYR A 28 -7.07 16.71 -6.77
CA TYR A 28 -8.05 17.48 -5.98
C TYR A 28 -7.46 18.19 -4.74
N GLN A 29 -7.97 17.89 -3.54
CA GLN A 29 -7.62 18.53 -2.27
C GLN A 29 -6.19 18.22 -1.78
N LYS A 30 -5.38 17.55 -2.62
CA LYS A 30 -4.01 17.12 -2.31
C LYS A 30 -3.92 16.21 -1.08
N ASP A 31 -5.02 15.51 -0.79
CA ASP A 31 -5.12 14.52 0.29
C ASP A 31 -4.92 13.09 -0.24
N LEU A 32 -4.83 12.91 -1.57
CA LEU A 32 -4.57 11.62 -2.21
C LEU A 32 -3.22 11.66 -2.91
N HIS A 33 -2.29 10.86 -2.42
CA HIS A 33 -0.90 10.79 -2.86
C HIS A 33 -0.67 9.50 -3.64
N PHE A 34 -0.27 9.63 -4.91
CA PHE A 34 0.17 8.51 -5.74
C PHE A 34 1.69 8.53 -5.74
N LEU A 35 2.30 7.74 -4.85
CA LEU A 35 3.74 7.75 -4.63
C LEU A 35 4.43 6.78 -5.59
N PHE A 36 5.40 7.27 -6.36
CA PHE A 36 6.04 6.52 -7.44
C PHE A 36 7.57 6.69 -7.47
N CYS A 37 8.28 5.70 -8.01
CA CYS A 37 9.72 5.79 -8.20
C CYS A 37 10.06 6.84 -9.27
N LYS A 38 10.89 7.83 -8.93
CA LYS A 38 11.33 8.88 -9.88
C LYS A 38 12.16 8.35 -11.04
N THR A 39 12.79 7.18 -10.87
CA THR A 39 13.67 6.57 -11.87
C THR A 39 12.89 5.77 -12.90
N CYS A 40 12.03 4.85 -12.46
CA CYS A 40 11.31 3.95 -13.38
C CYS A 40 9.83 4.33 -13.60
N GLY A 41 9.31 5.32 -12.87
CA GLY A 41 7.91 5.75 -12.96
C GLY A 41 6.89 4.79 -12.34
N MET A 42 7.33 3.64 -11.81
CA MET A 42 6.43 2.67 -11.19
C MET A 42 5.79 3.26 -9.93
N ARG A 43 4.45 3.22 -9.86
CA ARG A 43 3.71 3.55 -8.64
C ARG A 43 4.01 2.51 -7.58
N CYS A 44 4.51 2.92 -6.42
CA CYS A 44 4.79 2.02 -5.31
C CYS A 44 3.52 1.79 -4.49
N PHE A 45 2.92 2.88 -3.99
CA PHE A 45 1.69 2.82 -3.21
C PHE A 45 0.89 4.13 -3.32
N ILE A 46 -0.36 4.07 -2.90
CA ILE A 46 -1.27 5.22 -2.79
C ILE A 46 -1.63 5.36 -1.32
N LEU A 47 -1.58 6.59 -0.80
CA LEU A 47 -2.11 6.94 0.51
C LEU A 47 -3.11 8.09 0.38
N MET A 48 -4.25 7.96 1.05
CA MET A 48 -5.09 9.11 1.39
C MET A 48 -4.82 9.57 2.82
N GLY A 49 -4.39 10.82 2.98
CA GLY A 49 -3.91 11.38 4.24
C GLY A 49 -2.40 11.49 4.31
N GLN A 50 -1.89 11.64 5.52
CA GLN A 50 -0.49 11.83 5.84
C GLN A 50 0.07 10.62 6.60
N GLY A 51 1.37 10.40 6.46
CA GLY A 51 2.10 9.45 7.28
C GLY A 51 3.02 10.10 8.30
N GLU A 52 3.60 9.25 9.13
CA GLU A 52 4.50 9.61 10.23
C GLU A 52 5.66 8.62 10.29
N VAL A 53 6.80 9.08 10.80
CA VAL A 53 7.92 8.20 11.15
C VAL A 53 7.72 7.72 12.58
N THR A 54 7.85 6.41 12.78
CA THR A 54 7.76 5.77 14.09
C THR A 54 8.87 4.72 14.26
N GLU A 55 9.01 4.19 15.46
CA GLU A 55 9.95 3.12 15.78
C GLU A 55 9.18 1.84 16.07
N VAL A 56 9.53 0.75 15.38
CA VAL A 56 8.87 -0.56 15.52
C VAL A 56 9.87 -1.66 15.76
N ASP A 57 9.44 -2.70 16.48
CA ASP A 57 10.16 -3.96 16.63
C ASP A 57 9.78 -4.87 15.45
N LEU A 58 10.63 -4.92 14.42
CA LEU A 58 10.36 -5.72 13.21
C LEU A 58 10.30 -7.21 13.49
N GLU A 59 11.08 -7.72 14.44
CA GLU A 59 11.08 -9.14 14.80
C GLU A 59 9.74 -9.53 15.43
N ALA A 60 9.18 -8.67 16.29
CA ALA A 60 7.85 -8.86 16.85
C ALA A 60 6.73 -8.84 15.78
N LEU A 61 6.96 -8.19 14.64
CA LEU A 61 6.06 -8.18 13.48
C LEU A 61 6.31 -9.35 12.51
N GLY A 62 7.29 -10.22 12.78
CA GLY A 62 7.66 -11.34 11.91
C GLY A 62 8.45 -10.92 10.66
N VAL A 63 8.96 -9.69 10.61
CA VAL A 63 9.77 -9.17 9.50
C VAL A 63 11.25 -9.38 9.84
N LYS A 64 11.98 -10.08 8.97
CA LYS A 64 13.44 -10.25 9.12
C LYS A 64 14.14 -8.92 8.84
N SER A 65 14.85 -8.39 9.82
CA SER A 65 15.68 -7.20 9.65
C SER A 65 16.97 -7.54 8.87
N ASP A 66 17.29 -6.75 7.85
CA ASP A 66 18.53 -6.83 7.06
C ASP A 66 19.69 -6.00 7.65
N GLY A 67 19.43 -5.21 8.70
CA GLY A 67 20.46 -4.54 9.49
C GLY A 67 20.78 -3.09 9.13
N GLU A 68 20.29 -2.57 8.00
CA GLU A 68 20.78 -1.28 7.47
C GLU A 68 20.17 -0.03 8.15
N THR A 69 19.06 -0.17 8.88
CA THR A 69 18.31 0.95 9.51
C THR A 69 18.18 0.85 11.03
N GLN A 70 19.08 0.10 11.69
CA GLN A 70 18.95 -0.25 13.11
C GLN A 70 19.41 0.85 14.08
N GLY A 71 18.58 1.11 15.10
CA GLY A 71 18.97 1.73 16.36
C GLY A 71 18.73 0.78 17.54
N TYR A 72 19.47 0.94 18.64
CA TYR A 72 19.26 0.20 19.88
C TYR A 72 18.51 1.09 20.88
N ASN A 73 17.44 0.57 21.48
CA ASN A 73 16.78 1.23 22.61
C ASN A 73 17.29 0.73 23.96
N VAL A 74 16.97 1.48 25.02
CA VAL A 74 17.49 1.34 26.40
C VAL A 74 17.25 -0.05 27.00
N ASP A 75 16.25 -0.79 26.51
CA ASP A 75 15.91 -2.16 26.94
C ASP A 75 16.57 -3.27 26.10
N GLY A 76 17.52 -2.94 25.22
CA GLY A 76 18.22 -3.91 24.36
C GLY A 76 17.40 -4.41 23.16
N LYS A 77 16.18 -3.90 22.96
CA LYS A 77 15.35 -4.18 21.77
C LYS A 77 15.86 -3.39 20.57
N LYS A 78 15.96 -4.06 19.42
CA LYS A 78 16.29 -3.45 18.14
C LYS A 78 15.03 -2.80 17.58
N LEU A 79 14.96 -1.48 17.65
CA LEU A 79 13.88 -0.74 16.98
C LEU A 79 14.37 -0.23 15.64
N THR A 80 13.50 -0.31 14.65
CA THR A 80 13.73 0.21 13.31
C THR A 80 12.82 1.40 13.08
N LYS A 81 13.39 2.49 12.59
CA LYS A 81 12.59 3.62 12.10
C LYS A 81 11.89 3.21 10.82
N VAL A 82 10.59 3.42 10.79
CA VAL A 82 9.74 3.13 9.63
C VAL A 82 8.80 4.30 9.41
N TRP A 83 8.31 4.43 8.19
CA TRP A 83 7.20 5.33 7.88
C TRP A 83 5.90 4.53 7.85
N ARG A 84 4.79 5.11 8.30
CA ARG A 84 3.46 4.49 8.22
C ARG A 84 2.36 5.54 8.12
N PRO A 85 1.12 5.19 7.71
CA PRO A 85 -0.01 6.10 7.74
C PRO A 85 -0.28 6.57 9.18
N SER A 86 -0.48 7.87 9.38
CA SER A 86 -0.79 8.40 10.71
C SER A 86 -2.23 8.11 11.09
N LYS A 87 -2.46 7.65 12.32
CA LYS A 87 -3.81 7.41 12.86
C LYS A 87 -4.67 8.67 12.85
N ASP A 88 -4.07 9.82 13.11
CA ASP A 88 -4.77 11.10 13.19
C ASP A 88 -5.24 11.59 11.80
N SER A 89 -4.48 11.22 10.77
CA SER A 89 -4.80 11.58 9.38
C SER A 89 -5.73 10.56 8.71
N TRP A 90 -5.61 9.29 9.08
CA TRP A 90 -6.44 8.21 8.53
C TRP A 90 -7.89 8.35 8.98
N LYS A 91 -8.80 8.52 8.02
CA LYS A 91 -10.23 8.66 8.28
C LYS A 91 -10.99 7.71 7.39
N GLU A 92 -11.66 6.74 8.01
CA GLU A 92 -12.58 5.82 7.36
C GLU A 92 -13.86 6.53 6.92
N GLY A 93 -14.52 6.02 5.87
CA GLY A 93 -15.86 6.49 5.47
C GLY A 93 -15.90 7.88 4.83
N LYS A 94 -14.77 8.41 4.34
CA LYS A 94 -14.74 9.64 3.54
C LYS A 94 -15.63 9.48 2.29
N LYS A 95 -16.22 10.59 1.82
CA LYS A 95 -17.12 10.60 0.64
C LYS A 95 -16.51 9.97 -0.61
N PHE A 96 -15.19 10.08 -0.77
CA PHE A 96 -14.44 9.50 -1.89
C PHE A 96 -13.70 8.21 -1.51
N GLY A 97 -14.00 7.62 -0.35
CA GLY A 97 -13.32 6.46 0.21
C GLY A 97 -12.05 6.82 0.98
N SER A 98 -11.42 5.80 1.56
CA SER A 98 -10.14 5.86 2.27
C SER A 98 -9.18 4.91 1.56
N TYR A 99 -8.03 5.41 1.13
CA TYR A 99 -7.13 4.65 0.26
C TYR A 99 -5.79 4.37 0.94
N LEU A 100 -5.48 3.08 1.02
CA LEU A 100 -4.12 2.59 1.08
C LEU A 100 -4.06 1.43 0.10
N SER A 101 -3.18 1.52 -0.90
CA SER A 101 -3.00 0.45 -1.87
C SER A 101 -1.55 0.33 -2.28
N VAL A 102 -1.03 -0.88 -2.31
CA VAL A 102 0.30 -1.21 -2.85
C VAL A 102 0.13 -1.69 -4.29
N ASN A 103 1.07 -1.37 -5.16
CA ASN A 103 1.08 -1.91 -6.50
C ASN A 103 1.55 -3.38 -6.47
N GLY A 104 0.74 -4.31 -6.96
CA GLY A 104 1.12 -5.73 -7.01
C GLY A 104 2.40 -5.99 -7.81
N TYR A 105 2.68 -5.15 -8.81
CA TYR A 105 3.90 -5.24 -9.63
C TYR A 105 5.16 -4.71 -8.94
N SER A 106 5.04 -4.09 -7.76
CA SER A 106 6.19 -3.71 -6.94
C SER A 106 6.51 -4.73 -5.85
N VAL A 107 5.80 -5.86 -5.79
CA VAL A 107 6.13 -6.95 -4.88
C VAL A 107 7.12 -7.88 -5.56
N ASP A 108 8.17 -8.28 -4.84
CA ASP A 108 9.22 -9.14 -5.39
C ASP A 108 8.68 -10.52 -5.77
N ALA A 109 9.16 -11.02 -6.91
CA ALA A 109 8.81 -12.36 -7.37
C ALA A 109 9.30 -13.41 -6.37
N GLY A 110 8.39 -14.25 -5.89
CA GLY A 110 8.70 -15.32 -4.93
C GLY A 110 8.75 -14.88 -3.47
N GLN A 111 8.29 -13.65 -3.14
CA GLN A 111 8.12 -13.24 -1.75
C GLN A 111 7.19 -14.19 -1.00
N GLU A 112 7.64 -14.72 0.14
CA GLU A 112 6.84 -15.59 0.99
C GLU A 112 5.53 -14.89 1.40
N GLY A 113 4.40 -15.61 1.29
CA GLY A 113 3.08 -15.08 1.63
C GLY A 113 2.41 -14.24 0.54
N PHE A 114 3.03 -14.06 -0.63
CA PHE A 114 2.42 -13.36 -1.77
C PHE A 114 2.57 -14.13 -3.09
N ASP A 115 1.47 -14.71 -3.56
CA ASP A 115 1.37 -15.33 -4.89
C ASP A 115 0.12 -14.80 -5.61
N LEU A 116 0.33 -13.94 -6.63
CA LEU A 116 -0.75 -13.38 -7.44
C LEU A 116 -1.58 -14.44 -8.15
N ARG A 117 -0.98 -15.57 -8.51
CA ARG A 117 -1.70 -16.69 -9.13
C ARG A 117 -2.64 -17.31 -8.11
N GLU A 118 -2.17 -17.62 -6.90
CA GLU A 118 -2.99 -18.16 -5.83
C GLU A 118 -4.16 -17.22 -5.47
N ILE A 119 -3.88 -15.92 -5.30
CA ILE A 119 -4.89 -14.92 -4.92
C ILE A 119 -5.95 -14.79 -6.03
N THR A 120 -5.54 -14.85 -7.30
CA THR A 120 -6.45 -14.84 -8.46
C THR A 120 -7.28 -16.12 -8.55
N GLU A 121 -6.65 -17.30 -8.46
CA GLU A 121 -7.33 -18.60 -8.53
C GLU A 121 -8.36 -18.77 -7.39
N LYS A 122 -8.04 -18.26 -6.19
CA LYS A 122 -8.96 -18.23 -5.04
C LYS A 122 -10.04 -17.15 -5.11
N LYS A 123 -10.08 -16.35 -6.18
CA LYS A 123 -11.08 -15.28 -6.39
C LYS A 123 -11.05 -14.20 -5.31
N TRP A 124 -9.85 -13.89 -4.79
CA TRP A 124 -9.65 -12.82 -3.81
C TRP A 124 -9.37 -11.45 -4.45
N VAL A 125 -9.08 -11.42 -5.75
CA VAL A 125 -8.92 -10.20 -6.57
C VAL A 125 -10.24 -9.85 -7.24
N GLY A 126 -10.74 -8.63 -6.98
CA GLY A 126 -11.86 -8.05 -7.71
C GLY A 126 -11.37 -7.18 -8.86
N TYR A 127 -11.84 -7.45 -10.07
CA TYR A 127 -11.61 -6.65 -11.26
C TYR A 127 -12.74 -5.63 -11.42
N LEU A 128 -12.38 -4.35 -11.35
CA LEU A 128 -13.29 -3.21 -11.47
C LEU A 128 -13.29 -2.68 -12.90
N ASP A 129 -14.47 -2.53 -13.49
CA ASP A 129 -14.62 -1.80 -14.75
C ASP A 129 -14.83 -0.32 -14.44
N TRP A 130 -13.74 0.42 -14.27
CA TRP A 130 -13.81 1.86 -14.00
C TRP A 130 -14.29 2.66 -15.20
N LEU A 131 -14.13 2.15 -16.42
CA LEU A 131 -14.53 2.83 -17.64
C LEU A 131 -16.06 2.87 -17.74
N GLU A 132 -16.69 1.73 -17.50
CA GLU A 132 -18.14 1.56 -17.62
C GLU A 132 -18.86 1.54 -16.26
N LEU A 133 -18.21 1.91 -15.15
CA LEU A 133 -18.75 1.77 -13.79
C LEU A 133 -20.11 2.43 -13.59
N LYS A 134 -20.38 3.51 -14.34
CA LYS A 134 -21.62 4.31 -14.26
C LYS A 134 -22.51 4.18 -15.49
N SER A 135 -22.12 3.36 -16.45
CA SER A 135 -22.86 3.15 -17.69
C SER A 135 -24.06 2.22 -17.46
N GLU A 136 -25.12 2.41 -18.24
CA GLU A 136 -26.25 1.48 -18.27
C GLU A 136 -25.75 0.12 -18.78
N GLY A 137 -26.00 -0.95 -18.01
CA GLY A 137 -25.47 -2.29 -18.31
C GLY A 137 -24.11 -2.61 -17.68
N SER A 138 -23.57 -1.73 -16.83
CA SER A 138 -22.38 -2.04 -16.04
C SER A 138 -22.55 -3.33 -15.25
N GLN A 139 -21.60 -4.24 -15.39
CA GLN A 139 -21.59 -5.51 -14.66
C GLN A 139 -20.82 -5.43 -13.33
N GLY A 140 -20.29 -4.24 -13.00
CA GLY A 140 -19.65 -3.96 -11.71
C GLY A 140 -18.33 -4.70 -11.50
N THR A 141 -18.17 -5.26 -10.29
CA THR A 141 -16.96 -6.01 -9.92
C THR A 141 -17.10 -7.48 -10.30
N ARG A 142 -16.07 -8.08 -10.91
CA ARG A 142 -15.99 -9.53 -11.12
C ARG A 142 -14.71 -10.11 -10.56
N PHE A 143 -14.69 -11.41 -10.28
CA PHE A 143 -13.53 -12.05 -9.65
C PHE A 143 -12.84 -13.06 -10.57
N ASP A 144 -13.36 -13.24 -11.79
CA ASP A 144 -12.90 -14.34 -12.65
C ASP A 144 -11.67 -14.03 -13.47
N ARG A 145 -11.65 -12.84 -14.07
CA ARG A 145 -10.59 -12.34 -14.94
C ARG A 145 -10.71 -10.83 -15.12
N PRO A 146 -9.65 -10.12 -15.52
CA PRO A 146 -9.68 -8.70 -15.82
C PRO A 146 -10.71 -8.34 -16.88
N TRP A 147 -11.33 -7.17 -16.78
CA TRP A 147 -12.14 -6.55 -17.86
C TRP A 147 -11.32 -6.38 -19.14
N GLU A 148 -11.98 -6.12 -20.26
CA GLU A 148 -11.27 -5.84 -21.51
C GLU A 148 -10.31 -4.64 -21.32
N GLY A 149 -9.06 -4.78 -21.75
CA GLY A 149 -8.00 -3.81 -21.49
C GLY A 149 -7.42 -3.83 -20.06
N GLY A 150 -7.90 -4.69 -19.17
CA GLY A 150 -7.38 -4.87 -17.83
C GLY A 150 -6.14 -5.78 -17.76
N ALA A 151 -5.50 -5.82 -16.58
CA ALA A 151 -4.36 -6.68 -16.29
C ALA A 151 -4.69 -7.68 -15.17
N TYR A 152 -4.06 -8.85 -15.24
CA TYR A 152 -4.00 -9.80 -14.12
C TYR A 152 -3.10 -9.27 -13.01
#